data_AF-A0A4Q2DYG6-F1
#
_entry.id   AF-A0A4Q2DYG6-F1
#
_cell.length_a   1.000
_cell.length_b   1.000
_cell.length_c   1.000
_cell.angle_alpha   90.00
_cell.angle_beta   90.00
_cell.angle_gamma   90.00
#
_symmetry.space_group_name_H-M   'P 1'
#
loop_
_entity.id
_entity.type
_entity.pdbx_description
1 polymer ?
#
loop_
_entity_poly.entity_id
_entity_poly.type
_entity_poly.pdbx_seq_one_letter_code
_entity_poly.pdbx_strand_id
1 'polypeptide(L)'
;MKHVWLDVDPGHDDATAIMLAVNCPNIQLVGVSTTHGNASSTYTALNAARCLFAFGSSSDQVHVYPGADQPLLLEAKHDPEIHGVDGLGGVEGLPTLDDPRVLAFFEEDPDGNRIRALDGMSRNIRKIWAKGSGQKVTVVSSGPMTNIALFVSVYSDLVEAVEEIVFMGGGVGVGNRSAVAEYNILCDRESP
;
A
#
# COMPACT_ATOMS: atom_id res chain seq x y z
N MET A 1 4.32 -9.32 18.68
CA MET A 1 3.73 -8.25 17.87
C MET A 1 4.55 -8.15 16.60
N LYS A 2 3.92 -8.24 15.41
CA LYS A 2 4.61 -8.14 14.12
C LYS A 2 4.58 -6.69 13.64
N HIS A 3 5.73 -6.16 13.23
CA HIS A 3 5.79 -4.88 12.52
C HIS A 3 5.38 -5.12 11.07
N VAL A 4 4.31 -4.46 10.62
CA VAL A 4 3.71 -4.68 9.31
C VAL A 4 3.76 -3.40 8.48
N TRP A 5 4.32 -3.51 7.29
CA TRP A 5 4.18 -2.52 6.22
C TRP A 5 3.09 -3.00 5.26
N LEU A 6 2.10 -2.16 4.96
CA LEU A 6 1.07 -2.47 3.96
C LEU A 6 1.37 -1.78 2.63
N ASP A 7 1.30 -2.51 1.52
CA ASP A 7 1.37 -1.99 0.16
C ASP A 7 0.06 -2.30 -0.58
N VAL A 8 -0.76 -1.28 -0.83
CA VAL A 8 -2.19 -1.46 -1.17
C VAL A 8 -2.61 -0.55 -2.33
N ASP A 9 -3.71 -0.86 -3.00
CA ASP A 9 -4.31 0.00 -4.03
C ASP A 9 -5.80 0.22 -3.77
N PRO A 10 -6.18 0.95 -2.69
CA PRO A 10 -7.45 0.76 -2.02
C PRO A 10 -8.69 0.60 -2.89
N GLY A 11 -9.08 -0.67 -3.03
CA GLY A 11 -10.41 -1.18 -3.28
C GLY A 11 -11.14 -1.56 -1.99
N HIS A 12 -12.30 -2.21 -2.12
CA HIS A 12 -13.15 -2.58 -0.98
C HIS A 12 -12.47 -3.58 -0.01
N ASP A 13 -11.70 -4.50 -0.56
CA ASP A 13 -10.93 -5.51 0.15
C ASP A 13 -9.67 -4.93 0.83
N ASP A 14 -8.94 -4.03 0.17
CA ASP A 14 -7.84 -3.30 0.81
C ASP A 14 -8.33 -2.45 1.99
N ALA A 15 -9.50 -1.80 1.89
CA ALA A 15 -10.08 -1.07 3.00
C ALA A 15 -10.30 -1.99 4.21
N THR A 16 -10.69 -3.24 3.96
CA THR A 16 -10.81 -4.28 5.01
C THR A 16 -9.43 -4.66 5.57
N ALA A 17 -8.41 -4.80 4.72
CA ALA A 17 -7.05 -5.09 5.15
C ALA A 17 -6.46 -3.96 6.04
N ILE A 18 -6.69 -2.70 5.67
CA ILE A 18 -6.30 -1.52 6.46
C ILE A 18 -7.03 -1.53 7.81
N MET A 19 -8.35 -1.76 7.83
CA MET A 19 -9.13 -1.84 9.06
C MET A 19 -8.57 -2.91 10.01
N LEU A 20 -8.25 -4.10 9.49
CA LEU A 20 -7.66 -5.19 10.26
C LEU A 20 -6.27 -4.80 10.78
N ALA A 21 -5.39 -4.25 9.94
CA ALA A 21 -4.05 -3.88 10.36
C ALA A 21 -4.03 -2.78 11.44
N VAL A 22 -4.99 -1.86 11.43
CA VAL A 22 -5.15 -0.83 12.46
C VAL A 22 -5.63 -1.44 13.79
N ASN A 23 -6.52 -2.44 13.75
CA ASN A 23 -7.25 -2.89 14.93
C ASN A 23 -6.81 -4.27 15.48
N CYS A 24 -5.97 -5.01 14.78
CA CYS A 24 -5.47 -6.31 15.24
C CYS A 24 -4.36 -6.16 16.30
N PRO A 25 -4.54 -6.69 17.52
CA PRO A 25 -3.63 -6.44 18.65
C PRO A 25 -2.24 -7.08 18.49
N ASN A 26 -2.06 -8.01 17.56
CA ASN A 26 -0.78 -8.64 17.26
C ASN A 26 -0.02 -7.96 16.13
N ILE A 27 -0.59 -6.93 15.50
CA ILE A 27 -0.01 -6.17 14.40
C ILE A 27 0.34 -4.76 14.90
N GLN A 28 1.53 -4.31 14.56
CA GLN A 28 1.92 -2.91 14.63
C GLN A 28 2.09 -2.42 13.21
N LEU A 29 1.12 -1.65 12.72
CA LEU A 29 1.19 -1.01 11.41
C LEU A 29 2.27 0.09 11.46
N VAL A 30 3.26 0.02 10.57
CA VAL A 30 4.41 0.95 10.57
C VAL A 30 4.39 1.94 9.40
N GLY A 31 3.50 1.73 8.44
CA GLY A 31 3.36 2.56 7.26
C GLY A 31 2.47 1.88 6.23
N VAL A 32 1.89 2.70 5.36
CA VAL A 32 1.09 2.25 4.22
C VAL A 32 1.67 2.88 2.97
N SER A 33 2.17 2.09 2.02
CA SER A 33 2.39 2.56 0.66
C SER A 33 1.16 2.30 -0.20
N THR A 34 0.94 3.17 -1.18
CA THR A 34 -0.08 2.92 -2.20
C THR A 34 0.49 2.80 -3.60
N THR A 35 -0.20 2.08 -4.47
CA THR A 35 0.20 1.87 -5.86
C THR A 35 -0.97 2.12 -6.80
N HIS A 36 -0.70 2.11 -8.11
CA HIS A 36 -1.74 2.03 -9.14
C HIS A 36 -2.42 0.66 -9.09
N GLY A 37 -3.65 0.55 -9.56
CA GLY A 37 -4.36 -0.73 -9.63
C GLY A 37 -5.85 -0.50 -9.73
N ASN A 38 -6.63 -0.82 -8.70
CA ASN A 38 -8.09 -0.65 -8.68
C ASN A 38 -8.55 0.75 -9.12
N ALA A 39 -7.81 1.78 -8.74
CA ALA A 39 -7.98 3.17 -9.21
C ALA A 39 -6.63 3.82 -9.50
N SER A 40 -6.65 5.11 -9.91
CA SER A 40 -5.42 5.89 -10.09
C SER A 40 -4.65 6.01 -8.77
N SER A 41 -3.32 6.10 -8.85
CA SER A 41 -2.46 6.19 -7.65
C SER A 41 -2.82 7.35 -6.72
N THR A 42 -3.37 8.44 -7.27
CA THR A 42 -3.89 9.57 -6.51
C THR A 42 -5.11 9.17 -5.67
N TYR A 43 -6.07 8.45 -6.26
CA TYR A 43 -7.26 7.99 -5.55
C TYR A 43 -6.93 6.91 -4.53
N THR A 44 -6.08 5.95 -4.88
CA THR A 44 -5.66 4.88 -3.96
C THR A 44 -4.94 5.47 -2.73
N ALA A 45 -4.06 6.45 -2.92
CA ALA A 45 -3.40 7.18 -1.84
C ALA A 45 -4.40 7.89 -0.92
N LEU A 46 -5.33 8.66 -1.48
CA LEU A 46 -6.33 9.39 -0.70
C LEU A 46 -7.28 8.45 0.02
N ASN A 47 -7.68 7.34 -0.61
CA ASN A 47 -8.54 6.34 0.01
C ASN A 47 -7.84 5.62 1.17
N ALA A 48 -6.55 5.28 1.06
CA ALA A 48 -5.79 4.74 2.19
C ALA A 48 -5.83 5.70 3.39
N ALA A 49 -5.61 7.00 3.16
CA ALA A 49 -5.67 8.01 4.20
C ALA A 49 -7.08 8.16 4.80
N ARG A 50 -8.13 8.14 3.97
CA ARG A 50 -9.54 8.15 4.42
C ARG A 50 -9.84 6.94 5.30
N CYS A 51 -9.39 5.76 4.90
CA CYS A 51 -9.54 4.53 5.66
C CYS A 51 -8.81 4.60 7.01
N LEU A 52 -7.54 5.00 7.03
CA LEU A 52 -6.79 5.15 8.28
C LEU A 52 -7.48 6.10 9.26
N PHE A 53 -7.94 7.26 8.77
CA PHE A 53 -8.71 8.20 9.59
C PHE A 53 -10.01 7.57 10.11
N ALA A 54 -10.81 6.98 9.22
CA ALA A 54 -12.12 6.42 9.57
C ALA A 54 -12.03 5.23 10.53
N PHE A 55 -10.97 4.42 10.44
CA PHE A 55 -10.76 3.24 11.28
C PHE A 55 -10.01 3.54 12.59
N GLY A 56 -9.79 4.81 12.91
CA GLY A 56 -9.28 5.25 14.21
C GLY A 56 -7.75 5.22 14.36
N SER A 57 -7.00 5.18 13.26
CA SER A 57 -5.55 5.36 13.30
C SER A 57 -5.18 6.79 13.67
N SER A 58 -3.98 7.00 14.22
CA SER A 58 -3.41 8.33 14.43
C SER A 58 -2.41 8.67 13.33
N SER A 59 -2.50 9.89 12.80
CA SER A 59 -1.51 10.44 11.87
C SER A 59 -0.16 10.68 12.54
N ASP A 60 -0.04 10.64 13.87
CA ASP A 60 1.26 10.70 14.57
C ASP A 60 1.99 9.33 14.59
N GLN A 61 1.29 8.26 14.22
CA GLN A 61 1.79 6.88 14.34
C GLN A 61 2.02 6.21 12.99
N VAL A 62 1.12 6.44 12.03
CA VAL A 62 1.15 5.80 10.71
C VAL A 62 0.92 6.86 9.64
N HIS A 63 1.69 6.75 8.56
CA HIS A 63 1.57 7.61 7.40
C HIS A 63 1.27 6.81 6.13
N VAL A 64 0.69 7.50 5.15
CA VAL A 64 0.48 7.04 3.78
C VAL A 64 1.58 7.61 2.89
N TYR A 65 2.20 6.74 2.11
CA TYR A 65 3.28 7.06 1.19
C TYR A 65 2.87 6.72 -0.25
N PRO A 66 2.53 7.72 -1.08
CA PRO A 66 2.16 7.47 -2.46
C PRO A 66 3.32 6.82 -3.23
N GLY A 67 3.05 5.70 -3.91
CA GLY A 67 4.04 4.91 -4.65
C GLY A 67 3.91 5.03 -6.16
N ALA A 68 4.15 3.95 -6.89
CA ALA A 68 4.15 3.95 -8.35
C ALA A 68 2.78 4.36 -8.91
N ASP A 69 2.80 5.22 -9.92
CA ASP A 69 1.63 5.66 -10.67
C ASP A 69 1.33 4.79 -11.89
N GLN A 70 2.30 3.99 -12.32
CA GLN A 70 2.19 3.07 -13.47
C GLN A 70 2.95 1.76 -13.22
N PRO A 71 2.60 0.68 -13.95
CA PRO A 71 3.39 -0.55 -13.98
C PRO A 71 4.82 -0.30 -14.48
N LEU A 72 5.75 -1.23 -14.21
CA LEU A 72 7.16 -1.10 -14.62
C LEU A 72 7.34 -0.90 -16.13
N LEU A 73 6.62 -1.65 -16.95
CA LEU A 73 6.78 -1.66 -18.42
C LEU A 73 5.47 -1.40 -19.19
N LEU A 74 4.33 -1.54 -18.54
CA LEU A 74 3.01 -1.53 -19.19
C LEU A 74 2.29 -0.20 -18.92
N GLU A 75 1.27 0.08 -19.74
CA GLU A 75 0.33 1.16 -19.45
C GLU A 75 -0.59 0.77 -18.28
N ALA A 76 -0.83 1.72 -17.38
CA ALA A 76 -1.72 1.53 -16.25
C ALA A 76 -3.14 1.20 -16.70
N LYS A 77 -3.76 0.24 -16.00
CA LYS A 77 -5.16 -0.15 -16.19
C LYS A 77 -5.85 -0.14 -14.83
N HIS A 78 -7.11 0.29 -14.82
CA HIS A 78 -7.94 0.40 -13.63
C HIS A 78 -9.24 -0.37 -13.80
N ASP A 79 -9.93 -0.68 -12.70
CA ASP A 79 -11.17 -1.48 -12.71
C ASP A 79 -12.39 -0.71 -12.14
N PRO A 80 -12.80 0.39 -12.80
CA PRO A 80 -13.90 1.22 -12.31
C PRO A 80 -15.25 0.49 -12.27
N GLU A 81 -15.40 -0.62 -12.99
CA GLU A 81 -16.61 -1.45 -12.99
C GLU A 81 -16.82 -2.19 -11.67
N ILE A 82 -15.72 -2.52 -10.96
CA ILE A 82 -15.75 -3.25 -9.69
C ILE A 82 -15.63 -2.30 -8.51
N HIS A 83 -14.74 -1.31 -8.62
CA HIS A 83 -14.35 -0.45 -7.50
C HIS A 83 -14.88 0.97 -7.60
N GLY A 84 -15.55 1.34 -8.69
CA GLY A 84 -15.93 2.73 -8.96
C GLY A 84 -14.75 3.58 -9.46
N VAL A 85 -15.05 4.76 -10.00
CA VAL A 85 -14.03 5.65 -10.62
C VAL A 85 -12.96 6.10 -9.63
N ASP A 86 -13.33 6.22 -8.36
CA ASP A 86 -12.45 6.64 -7.28
C ASP A 86 -11.90 5.46 -6.45
N GLY A 87 -12.20 4.20 -6.80
CA GLY A 87 -11.70 2.99 -6.11
C GLY A 87 -12.52 2.52 -4.90
N LEU A 88 -13.38 3.38 -4.33
CA LEU A 88 -14.28 3.03 -3.21
C LEU A 88 -15.73 3.45 -3.52
N GLY A 89 -16.18 3.15 -4.73
CA GLY A 89 -17.50 3.49 -5.22
C GLY A 89 -18.62 2.89 -4.37
N GLY A 90 -19.62 3.70 -4.03
CA GLY A 90 -20.78 3.27 -3.24
C GLY A 90 -20.55 3.27 -1.73
N VAL A 91 -19.36 3.60 -1.25
CA VAL A 91 -19.11 3.78 0.19
C VAL A 91 -19.67 5.12 0.68
N GLU A 92 -20.50 5.07 1.71
CA GLU A 92 -21.03 6.23 2.40
C GLU A 92 -20.35 6.43 3.77
N GLY A 93 -20.24 7.68 4.23
CA GLY A 93 -19.75 8.00 5.59
C GLY A 93 -18.24 8.11 5.76
N LEU A 94 -17.44 7.84 4.72
CA LEU A 94 -16.02 8.20 4.72
C LEU A 94 -15.85 9.73 4.62
N PRO A 95 -14.81 10.30 5.27
CA PRO A 95 -14.48 11.73 5.11
C PRO A 95 -14.23 12.08 3.64
N THR A 96 -14.33 13.36 3.29
CA THR A 96 -14.04 13.83 1.93
C THR A 96 -12.54 13.73 1.64
N LEU A 97 -12.18 13.69 0.36
CA LEU A 97 -10.79 13.56 -0.10
C LEU A 97 -9.90 14.75 0.32
N ASP A 98 -10.51 15.92 0.54
CA ASP A 98 -9.88 17.19 0.90
C ASP A 98 -9.93 17.51 2.40
N ASP A 99 -10.46 16.61 3.23
CA ASP A 99 -10.51 16.80 4.68
C ASP A 99 -9.08 16.95 5.25
N PRO A 100 -8.76 18.04 5.97
CA PRO A 100 -7.41 18.24 6.53
C PRO A 100 -6.93 17.10 7.42
N ARG A 101 -7.84 16.38 8.08
CA ARG A 101 -7.53 15.24 8.95
C ARG A 101 -7.14 14.00 8.15
N VAL A 102 -7.65 13.87 6.92
CA VAL A 102 -7.21 12.86 5.96
C VAL A 102 -5.85 13.24 5.40
N LEU A 103 -5.67 14.51 5.01
CA LEU A 103 -4.42 14.99 4.44
C LEU A 103 -3.25 14.91 5.44
N ALA A 104 -3.53 14.98 6.75
CA ALA A 104 -2.53 14.81 7.81
C ALA A 104 -1.83 13.43 7.82
N PHE A 105 -2.37 12.41 7.15
CA PHE A 105 -1.72 11.11 7.03
C PHE A 105 -0.57 11.09 6.02
N PHE A 106 -0.39 12.12 5.20
CA PHE A 106 0.75 12.19 4.29
C PHE A 106 1.94 12.83 5.00
N GLU A 107 3.08 12.13 5.02
CA GLU A 107 4.33 12.72 5.50
C GLU A 107 4.88 13.66 4.43
N GLU A 108 5.27 14.87 4.83
CA GLU A 108 5.85 15.89 3.95
C GLU A 108 7.34 16.08 4.23
N ASP A 109 8.12 16.34 3.17
CA ASP A 109 9.51 16.75 3.27
C ASP A 109 9.61 18.25 3.66
N PRO A 110 10.82 18.78 3.94
CA PRO A 110 11.00 20.19 4.30
C PRO A 110 10.54 21.20 3.24
N ASP A 111 10.40 20.77 1.98
CA ASP A 111 9.96 21.59 0.86
C ASP A 111 8.43 21.50 0.65
N GLY A 112 7.73 20.71 1.47
CA GLY A 112 6.28 20.51 1.43
C GLY A 112 5.81 19.46 0.43
N ASN A 113 6.71 18.62 -0.10
CA ASN A 113 6.33 17.53 -1.00
C ASN A 113 6.03 16.26 -0.20
N ARG A 114 5.04 15.49 -0.66
CA ARG A 114 4.72 14.18 -0.06
C ARG A 114 5.87 13.21 -0.28
N ILE A 115 6.30 12.57 0.80
CA ILE A 115 7.31 11.52 0.76
C ILE A 115 6.73 10.30 0.05
N ARG A 116 7.51 9.74 -0.88
CA ARG A 116 7.11 8.60 -1.72
C ARG A 116 7.28 7.25 -1.03
N ALA A 117 6.59 6.23 -1.53
CA ALA A 117 6.59 4.86 -0.99
C ALA A 117 8.01 4.32 -0.70
N LEU A 118 8.94 4.45 -1.64
CA LEU A 118 10.31 3.94 -1.50
C LEU A 118 11.07 4.60 -0.33
N ASP A 119 10.95 5.92 -0.19
CA ASP A 119 11.62 6.67 0.88
C ASP A 119 10.93 6.44 2.24
N GLY A 120 9.60 6.34 2.26
CA GLY A 120 8.84 5.96 3.45
C GLY A 120 9.21 4.57 3.94
N MET A 121 9.21 3.59 3.04
CA MET A 121 9.48 2.18 3.32
C MET A 121 10.92 2.00 3.80
N SER A 122 11.90 2.55 3.08
CA SER A 122 13.31 2.44 3.46
C SER A 122 13.62 3.11 4.80
N ARG A 123 13.08 4.31 5.08
CA ARG A 123 13.30 5.01 6.37
C ARG A 123 12.70 4.24 7.54
N ASN A 124 11.47 3.75 7.41
CA ASN A 124 10.81 2.99 8.48
C ASN A 124 11.47 1.63 8.72
N ILE A 125 11.77 0.88 7.66
CA ILE A 125 12.46 -0.42 7.79
C ILE A 125 13.85 -0.23 8.41
N ARG A 126 14.64 0.75 7.96
CA ARG A 126 15.96 1.05 8.56
C ARG A 126 15.86 1.36 10.05
N LYS A 127 14.88 2.18 10.43
CA LYS A 127 14.64 2.57 11.83
C LYS A 127 14.31 1.37 12.71
N ILE A 128 13.41 0.49 12.26
CA ILE A 128 12.96 -0.68 13.03
C ILE A 128 14.04 -1.75 13.10
N TRP A 129 14.76 -1.98 12.00
CA TRP A 129 15.82 -2.99 11.93
C TRP A 129 17.07 -2.59 12.70
N ALA A 130 17.35 -1.29 12.84
CA ALA A 130 18.44 -0.74 13.65
C ALA A 130 19.79 -1.45 13.39
N LYS A 131 20.15 -1.61 12.10
CA LYS A 131 21.37 -2.30 11.64
C LYS A 131 21.51 -3.74 12.16
N GLY A 132 20.40 -4.48 12.25
CA GLY A 132 20.37 -5.89 12.68
C GLY A 132 20.19 -6.11 14.18
N SER A 133 20.15 -5.04 14.99
CA SER A 133 19.87 -5.13 16.43
C SER A 133 18.38 -5.07 16.78
N GLY A 134 17.56 -4.57 15.85
CA GLY A 134 16.12 -4.41 16.02
C GLY A 134 15.31 -5.56 15.44
N GLN A 135 14.04 -5.28 15.13
CA GLN A 135 13.12 -6.27 14.57
C GLN A 135 13.10 -6.19 13.05
N LYS A 136 12.72 -7.30 12.41
CA LYS A 136 12.44 -7.33 10.99
C LYS A 136 11.00 -6.90 10.71
N VAL A 137 10.74 -6.44 9.50
CA VAL A 137 9.41 -5.97 9.06
C VAL A 137 8.78 -6.99 8.14
N THR A 138 7.52 -7.33 8.38
CA THR A 138 6.70 -8.10 7.44
C THR A 138 6.07 -7.13 6.44
N VAL A 139 6.26 -7.39 5.16
CA VAL A 139 5.63 -6.61 4.09
C VAL A 139 4.40 -7.37 3.61
N VAL A 140 3.24 -6.73 3.62
CA VAL A 140 2.00 -7.31 3.10
C VAL A 140 1.54 -6.48 1.90
N SER A 141 1.39 -7.11 0.74
CA SER A 141 0.96 -6.44 -0.49
C SER A 141 -0.40 -6.98 -0.94
N SER A 142 -1.37 -6.11 -1.23
CA SER A 142 -2.67 -6.50 -1.79
C SER A 142 -3.01 -5.82 -3.11
N GLY A 143 -2.06 -5.12 -3.71
CA GLY A 143 -2.15 -4.54 -5.05
C GLY A 143 -1.04 -5.00 -5.99
N PRO A 144 -0.89 -4.34 -7.16
CA PRO A 144 0.22 -4.58 -8.09
C PRO A 144 1.58 -4.33 -7.42
N MET A 145 2.48 -5.32 -7.45
CA MET A 145 3.73 -5.35 -6.68
C MET A 145 4.84 -4.41 -7.18
N THR A 146 4.50 -3.40 -7.98
CA THR A 146 5.40 -2.39 -8.55
C THR A 146 6.30 -1.75 -7.49
N ASN A 147 5.73 -1.31 -6.36
CA ASN A 147 6.48 -0.71 -5.26
C ASN A 147 7.48 -1.70 -4.64
N ILE A 148 7.08 -2.95 -4.48
CA ILE A 148 7.91 -4.01 -3.90
C ILE A 148 9.09 -4.34 -4.82
N ALA A 149 8.83 -4.49 -6.12
CA ALA A 149 9.85 -4.74 -7.13
C ALA A 149 10.89 -3.60 -7.16
N LEU A 150 10.41 -2.35 -7.13
CA LEU A 150 11.27 -1.16 -7.07
C LEU A 150 12.08 -1.10 -5.76
N PHE A 151 11.44 -1.40 -4.63
CA PHE A 151 12.12 -1.41 -3.32
C PHE A 151 13.26 -2.43 -3.27
N VAL A 152 13.02 -3.67 -3.70
CA VAL A 152 14.05 -4.73 -3.73
C VAL A 152 15.18 -4.38 -4.69
N SER A 153 14.87 -3.73 -5.81
CA SER A 153 15.86 -3.31 -6.81
C SER A 153 16.75 -2.17 -6.32
N VAL A 154 16.18 -1.16 -5.66
CA VAL A 154 16.88 0.05 -5.23
C VAL A 154 17.55 -0.13 -3.86
N TYR A 155 16.90 -0.84 -2.93
CA TYR A 155 17.35 -1.06 -1.55
C TYR A 155 17.60 -2.54 -1.26
N SER A 156 18.38 -3.18 -2.12
CA SER A 156 18.79 -4.58 -1.95
C SER A 156 19.46 -4.86 -0.59
N ASP A 157 20.10 -3.85 0.02
CA ASP A 157 20.69 -3.93 1.36
C ASP A 157 19.66 -4.09 2.49
N LEU A 158 18.41 -3.66 2.27
CA LEU A 158 17.32 -3.77 3.23
C LEU A 158 16.49 -5.04 3.10
N VAL A 159 16.75 -5.87 2.10
CA VAL A 159 16.03 -7.14 1.95
C VAL A 159 16.25 -8.05 3.16
N GLU A 160 17.44 -8.01 3.78
CA GLU A 160 17.72 -8.77 5.01
C GLU A 160 16.89 -8.28 6.22
N ALA A 161 16.45 -7.02 6.20
CA ALA A 161 15.60 -6.42 7.21
C ALA A 161 14.11 -6.80 7.06
N VAL A 162 13.73 -7.40 5.93
CA VAL A 162 12.38 -7.93 5.68
C VAL A 162 12.31 -9.37 6.22
N GLU A 163 11.31 -9.65 7.04
CA GLU A 163 11.09 -10.99 7.58
C GLU A 163 10.45 -11.90 6.52
N GLU A 164 9.37 -11.43 5.92
CA GLU A 164 8.58 -12.13 4.94
C GLU A 164 7.81 -11.12 4.08
N ILE A 165 7.48 -11.53 2.85
CA ILE A 165 6.55 -10.84 1.97
C ILE A 165 5.31 -11.73 1.83
N VAL A 166 4.17 -11.24 2.27
CA VAL A 166 2.87 -11.91 2.12
C VAL A 166 2.06 -11.11 1.10
N PHE A 167 1.70 -11.69 -0.04
CA PHE A 167 0.96 -10.95 -1.06
C PHE A 167 -0.35 -11.63 -1.44
N MET A 168 -1.36 -10.82 -1.76
CA MET A 168 -2.60 -11.26 -2.40
C MET A 168 -2.42 -11.10 -3.91
N GLY A 169 -2.29 -12.22 -4.59
CA GLY A 169 -2.20 -12.24 -6.04
C GLY A 169 -2.03 -13.66 -6.59
N GLY A 170 -2.41 -13.84 -7.84
CA GLY A 170 -2.30 -15.11 -8.55
C GLY A 170 -3.46 -16.07 -8.30
N GLY A 171 -3.40 -17.23 -8.95
CA GLY A 171 -4.42 -18.27 -8.86
C GLY A 171 -3.96 -19.56 -9.49
N VAL A 172 -4.11 -20.68 -8.79
CA VAL A 172 -3.76 -22.00 -9.35
C VAL A 172 -4.91 -22.49 -10.20
N GLY A 173 -4.74 -22.43 -11.52
CA GLY A 173 -5.67 -23.00 -12.52
C GLY A 173 -6.90 -22.16 -12.86
N VAL A 174 -7.15 -21.06 -12.15
CA VAL A 174 -8.28 -20.14 -12.41
C VAL A 174 -7.82 -18.69 -12.19
N GLY A 175 -8.12 -17.81 -13.15
CA GLY A 175 -7.96 -16.36 -12.99
C GLY A 175 -9.30 -15.64 -12.76
N ASN A 176 -9.25 -14.39 -12.31
CA ASN A 176 -10.43 -13.53 -12.16
C ASN A 176 -10.57 -12.51 -13.31
N ARG A 177 -9.45 -12.05 -13.90
CA ARG A 177 -9.44 -11.04 -14.96
C ARG A 177 -9.25 -11.62 -16.36
N SER A 178 -8.57 -12.77 -16.44
CA SER A 178 -8.61 -13.64 -17.62
C SER A 178 -8.84 -15.07 -17.18
N ALA A 179 -8.96 -16.01 -18.13
CA ALA A 179 -9.14 -17.43 -17.82
C ALA A 179 -8.06 -17.98 -16.86
N VAL A 180 -6.85 -17.42 -16.88
CA VAL A 180 -5.70 -17.94 -16.13
C VAL A 180 -4.91 -16.90 -15.33
N ALA A 181 -5.25 -15.61 -15.45
CA ALA A 181 -4.52 -14.53 -14.76
C ALA A 181 -5.42 -13.80 -13.76
N GLU A 182 -4.86 -13.58 -12.58
CA GLU A 182 -5.42 -12.76 -11.51
C GLU A 182 -5.03 -11.28 -11.74
N TYR A 183 -5.89 -10.36 -11.29
CA TYR A 183 -5.82 -8.91 -11.51
C TYR A 183 -4.47 -8.29 -11.10
N ASN A 184 -4.02 -8.46 -9.85
CA ASN A 184 -2.81 -7.82 -9.35
C ASN A 184 -1.57 -8.23 -10.15
N ILE A 185 -1.46 -9.53 -10.45
CA ILE A 185 -0.37 -10.06 -11.29
C ILE A 185 -0.48 -9.57 -12.74
N LEU A 186 -1.69 -9.39 -13.26
CA LEU A 186 -1.91 -8.91 -14.62
C LEU A 186 -1.59 -7.42 -14.80
N CYS A 187 -1.83 -6.62 -13.76
CA CYS A 187 -1.60 -5.17 -13.75
C CYS A 187 -0.11 -4.82 -13.84
N ASP A 188 0.76 -5.61 -13.21
CA ASP A 188 2.21 -5.52 -13.40
C ASP A 188 2.82 -6.91 -13.37
N ARG A 189 3.05 -7.49 -14.55
CA ARG A 189 3.49 -8.89 -14.72
C ARG A 189 4.98 -9.08 -14.48
N GLU A 190 5.72 -7.99 -14.53
CA GLU A 190 7.18 -7.96 -14.39
C GLU A 190 7.61 -7.73 -12.94
N SER A 191 6.67 -7.31 -12.08
CA SER A 191 6.91 -7.04 -10.66
C SER A 191 7.01 -8.25 -9.71
N PRO A 192 6.32 -9.39 -9.92
CA PRO A 192 6.42 -10.56 -9.04
C PRO A 192 7.73 -11.35 -9.18
#